data_AF-A0A611I816-F1
#
_entry.id   AF-A0A611I816-F1
#
_cell.length_a   1.000
_cell.length_b   1.000
_cell.length_c   1.000
_cell.angle_alpha   90.00
_cell.angle_beta   90.00
_cell.angle_gamma   90.00
#
_symmetry.space_group_name_H-M   'P 1'
#
loop_
_entity.id
_entity.type
_entity.pdbx_description
1 polymer ?
#
loop_
_entity_poly.entity_id
_entity_poly.type
_entity_poly.pdbx_seq_one_letter_code
_entity_poly.pdbx_strand_id
1 'polypeptide(L)' 'MDKNAKALLEKIAGLEQAAKRGLQINEELQQPLAEGQVISVDYCNATLKSCDLFRKWFSEYVGS' A
#
# COMPACT_ATOMS: atom_id res chain seq x y z
N MET A 1 -8.82 -20.25 -6.99
CA MET A 1 -8.11 -19.58 -5.89
C MET A 1 -8.97 -19.70 -4.64
N ASP A 2 -8.38 -20.07 -3.50
CA ASP A 2 -9.09 -20.21 -2.23
C ASP A 2 -9.81 -18.89 -1.83
N LYS A 3 -10.95 -18.99 -1.14
CA LYS A 3 -11.77 -17.82 -0.76
C LYS A 3 -11.00 -16.88 0.18
N ASN A 4 -10.16 -17.44 1.06
CA ASN A 4 -9.36 -16.64 1.99
C ASN A 4 -8.20 -15.96 1.28
N ALA A 5 -7.58 -16.64 0.31
CA ALA A 5 -6.56 -16.06 -0.56
C ALA A 5 -7.08 -14.84 -1.33
N LYS A 6 -8.28 -14.93 -1.91
CA LYS A 6 -8.92 -13.79 -2.60
C LYS A 6 -9.18 -12.63 -1.65
N ALA A 7 -9.77 -12.90 -0.47
CA ALA A 7 -10.05 -11.88 0.52
C ALA A 7 -8.76 -11.18 1.04
N LEU A 8 -7.66 -11.92 1.15
CA LEU A 8 -6.37 -11.36 1.53
C LEU A 8 -5.83 -10.41 0.44
N LEU A 9 -5.88 -10.81 -0.83
CA LEU A 9 -5.46 -9.96 -1.94
C LEU A 9 -6.29 -8.67 -2.05
N GLU A 10 -7.60 -8.75 -1.78
CA GLU A 10 -8.48 -7.56 -1.73
C GLU A 10 -8.06 -6.59 -0.62
N LYS A 11 -7.69 -7.10 0.57
CA LYS A 11 -7.16 -6.25 1.65
C LYS A 11 -5.83 -5.60 1.28
N ILE A 12 -4.93 -6.32 0.62
CA ILE A 12 -3.65 -5.77 0.14
C ILE A 12 -3.89 -4.68 -0.92
N ALA A 13 -4.85 -4.87 -1.83
CA ALA A 13 -5.22 -3.86 -2.81
C ALA A 13 -5.76 -2.58 -2.13
N GLY A 14 -6.58 -2.71 -1.08
CA GLY A 14 -7.05 -1.58 -0.28
C GLY A 14 -5.91 -0.80 0.38
N LEU A 15 -4.93 -1.50 0.96
CA LEU A 15 -3.74 -0.87 1.56
C LEU A 15 -2.90 -0.11 0.52
N GLU A 16 -2.69 -0.70 -0.66
CA GLU A 16 -1.94 -0.05 -1.74
C GLU A 16 -2.66 1.22 -2.23
N GLN A 17 -3.98 1.17 -2.39
CA GLN A 17 -4.78 2.34 -2.76
C GLN A 17 -4.69 3.46 -1.71
N ALA A 18 -4.73 3.11 -0.43
CA ALA A 18 -4.57 4.08 0.66
C ALA A 18 -3.19 4.74 0.62
N ALA A 19 -2.12 3.96 0.42
CA ALA A 19 -0.76 4.49 0.29
C ALA A 19 -0.60 5.41 -0.94
N LYS A 20 -1.15 5.02 -2.10
CA LYS A 20 -1.18 5.86 -3.31
C LYS A 20 -1.91 7.18 -3.07
N ARG A 21 -3.08 7.13 -2.43
CA ARG A 21 -3.84 8.35 -2.11
C ARG A 21 -3.08 9.23 -1.13
N GLY A 22 -2.36 8.64 -0.17
CA GLY A 22 -1.49 9.37 0.75
C GLY A 22 -0.38 10.16 0.05
N LEU A 23 0.26 9.58 -0.97
CA LEU A 23 1.25 10.28 -1.80
C LEU A 23 0.61 11.42 -2.58
N GLN A 24 -0.54 11.19 -3.22
CA GLN A 24 -1.27 12.24 -3.95
C GLN A 24 -1.64 13.42 -3.04
N ILE A 25 -2.13 13.14 -1.82
CA ILE A 25 -2.47 14.19 -0.85
C ILE A 25 -1.22 15.00 -0.48
N ASN A 26 -0.06 14.37 -0.27
CA ASN A 26 1.18 15.09 -0.01
C ASN A 26 1.62 15.97 -1.18
N GLU A 27 1.48 15.49 -2.42
CA GLU A 27 1.77 16.26 -3.63
C GLU A 27 0.81 17.44 -3.80
N GLU A 28 -0.50 17.22 -3.58
CA GLU A 28 -1.58 18.22 -3.67
C GLU A 28 -1.42 19.32 -2.62
N LEU A 29 -0.97 18.97 -1.40
CA LEU A 29 -0.95 19.91 -0.29
C LEU A 29 0.18 20.94 -0.37
N GLN A 30 1.30 20.66 -1.05
CA GLN A 30 2.49 21.53 -1.28
C GLN A 30 3.02 22.38 -0.09
N GLN A 31 2.41 22.30 1.08
CA GLN A 31 2.67 23.09 2.27
C GLN A 31 2.89 22.14 3.45
N PRO A 32 3.77 22.50 4.39
CA PRO A 32 4.02 21.67 5.54
C PRO A 32 2.76 21.67 6.41
N LEU A 33 1.99 20.57 6.34
CA LEU A 33 1.00 20.25 7.37
C LEU A 33 1.72 20.28 8.72
N ALA A 34 1.04 20.76 9.77
CA ALA A 34 1.59 20.80 11.12
C ALA A 34 2.13 19.43 11.53
N GLU A 35 3.21 19.42 12.34
CA GLU A 35 3.80 18.18 12.87
C GLU A 35 2.70 17.29 13.48
N GLY A 36 2.56 16.07 12.93
CA GLY A 36 1.53 15.10 13.33
C GLY A 36 0.32 14.96 12.40
N GLN A 37 0.13 15.84 11.41
CA GLN A 37 -0.93 15.70 10.38
C GLN A 37 -0.41 15.23 9.02
N VAL A 38 0.90 15.20 8.83
CA VAL A 38 1.55 14.80 7.56
C VAL A 38 1.43 13.29 7.36
N ILE A 39 0.83 12.88 6.24
CA ILE A 39 0.97 11.50 5.78
C ILE A 39 2.45 11.29 5.43
N SER A 40 3.15 10.39 6.10
CA SER A 40 4.57 10.21 5.78
C SER A 40 4.76 9.58 4.40
N VAL A 41 5.45 10.32 3.52
CA VAL A 41 5.85 9.84 2.18
C VAL A 41 6.65 8.55 2.29
N ASP A 42 7.57 8.46 3.26
CA ASP A 42 8.38 7.27 3.50
C ASP A 42 7.52 6.05 3.87
N TYR A 43 6.53 6.24 4.75
CA TYR A 43 5.61 5.16 5.11
C TYR A 43 4.73 4.72 3.93
N CYS A 44 4.23 5.66 3.11
CA CYS A 44 3.49 5.31 1.91
C CYS A 44 4.36 4.50 0.94
N ASN A 45 5.57 4.95 0.64
CA ASN A 45 6.50 4.25 -0.23
C ASN A 45 6.89 2.86 0.31
N ALA A 46 7.16 2.76 1.61
CA ALA A 46 7.45 1.48 2.26
C ALA A 46 6.26 0.51 2.18
N THR A 47 5.03 1.03 2.31
CA THR A 47 3.80 0.24 2.17
C THR A 47 3.66 -0.29 0.75
N LEU A 48 3.85 0.54 -0.27
CA LEU A 48 3.79 0.12 -1.69
C LEU A 48 4.80 -0.99 -1.98
N LYS A 49 6.05 -0.80 -1.55
CA LYS A 49 7.10 -1.82 -1.69
C LYS A 49 6.72 -3.13 -1.01
N SER A 50 6.12 -3.07 0.17
CA SER A 50 5.68 -4.25 0.91
C SER A 50 4.51 -4.98 0.22
N CYS A 51 3.55 -4.24 -0.34
CA CYS A 51 2.46 -4.82 -1.14
C CYS A 51 2.99 -5.58 -2.36
N ASP A 52 3.96 -5.02 -3.08
CA ASP A 52 4.57 -5.67 -4.25
C ASP A 52 5.37 -6.92 -3.87
N LEU A 53 6.17 -6.84 -2.80
CA LEU A 53 6.89 -8.00 -2.27
C LEU A 53 5.92 -9.12 -1.86
N PHE A 54 4.83 -8.77 -1.17
CA PHE A 54 3.81 -9.74 -0.78
C PHE A 54 3.17 -10.41 -1.99
N ARG A 55 2.79 -9.65 -3.03
CA ARG A 55 2.21 -10.23 -4.25
C ARG A 55 3.17 -11.18 -4.94
N LYS A 56 4.44 -10.80 -5.07
CA LYS A 56 5.46 -11.65 -5.68
C LYS A 56 5.59 -12.96 -4.93
N TRP A 57 5.80 -12.90 -3.61
CA TRP A 57 5.87 -14.09 -2.76
C TRP A 57 4.61 -14.94 -2.85
N PHE A 58 3.43 -14.32 -2.80
CA PHE A 58 2.16 -15.01 -2.85
C PHE A 58 1.98 -15.74 -4.20
N SER A 59 2.30 -15.08 -5.31
CA SER A 59 2.27 -15.68 -6.65
C SER A 59 3.22 -16.86 -6.78
N GLU A 60 4.43 -16.79 -6.21
CA GLU A 60 5.36 -17.91 -6.15
C GLU A 60 4.81 -19.08 -5.31
N TYR A 61 4.13 -18.78 -4.20
CA TYR A 61 3.51 -19.77 -3.32
C TYR A 61 2.30 -20.48 -3.94
N VAL A 62 1.41 -19.76 -4.63
CA VAL A 62 0.22 -20.38 -5.26
C VAL A 62 0.46 -20.91 -6.69
N GLY A 63 1.56 -20.50 -7.33
CA GLY A 63 1.95 -20.96 -8.66
C GLY A 63 2.86 -22.20 -8.66
N SER A 64 3.21 -22.72 -7.48
CA SER A 64 3.97 -23.97 -7.27
C SER A 64 3.06 -25.18 -7.11
#